data_AF-A0A7S0P410-F1
#
_entry.id   AF-A0A7S0P410-F1
#
_cell.length_a   1.000
_cell.length_b   1.000
_cell.length_c   1.000
_cell.angle_alpha   90.00
_cell.angle_beta   90.00
_cell.angle_gamma   90.00
#
_symmetry.space_group_name_H-M   'P 1'
#
loop_
_entity.id
_entity.type
_entity.pdbx_description
1 polymer ?
#
loop_
_entity_poly.entity_id
_entity_poly.type
_entity_poly.pdbx_seq_one_letter_code
_entity_poly.pdbx_strand_id
1 'polypeptide(L)'
;MGLDCCNAEQSFFIVTVSCYILAVALMWRSALLKPFKLWTVCLHEFSHAIAAWATCNKVTGIEINAMEGGLTHWSGRQDRMRCSQHAVLPAGYLGSTLWGALTILSCSSVAWAEAMGCILLSVLGICALYAAFGKTEQERTPLLAVCTGFGLALGLATFLAIGSSGNGWDLVLYALLLFLGTLNVVFGIIDIFDDTLKRTDARSDAYRFAQLHQIFRRVFCRSLWHYRLQCLENALPTFSFCEGQSHASVSSASLCSFGTDIACRAHHAEHNGLCTVCRIGQSVSGLCGSCWRSLRSLSPSSYI
;
A
#
# COMPACT_ATOMS: atom_id res chain seq x y z
N MET A 1 -19.33 0.92 41.21
CA MET A 1 -20.18 1.09 40.02
C MET A 1 -20.10 -0.22 39.24
N GLY A 2 -21.10 -1.08 39.40
CA GLY A 2 -21.19 -2.34 38.65
C GLY A 2 -21.50 -2.04 37.19
N LEU A 3 -20.81 -2.70 36.27
CA LEU A 3 -21.18 -2.69 34.86
C LEU A 3 -22.42 -3.57 34.64
N ASP A 4 -23.59 -3.14 35.10
CA ASP A 4 -24.89 -3.83 34.88
C ASP A 4 -25.45 -3.59 33.47
N CYS A 5 -24.58 -3.46 32.46
CA CYS A 5 -24.96 -3.27 31.06
C CYS A 5 -24.85 -4.56 30.23
N CYS A 6 -23.95 -5.47 30.61
CA CYS A 6 -23.65 -6.67 29.83
C CYS A 6 -24.26 -7.94 30.45
N ASN A 7 -24.80 -8.83 29.62
CA ASN A 7 -25.16 -10.17 30.09
C ASN A 7 -23.89 -11.00 30.41
N ALA A 8 -24.07 -12.17 31.06
CA ALA A 8 -22.94 -13.04 31.43
C ALA A 8 -22.10 -13.50 30.22
N GLU A 9 -22.74 -13.81 29.09
CA GLU A 9 -22.08 -14.22 27.84
C GLU A 9 -21.25 -13.09 27.21
N GLN A 10 -21.80 -11.87 27.18
CA GLN A 10 -21.12 -10.67 26.69
C GLN A 10 -19.91 -10.34 27.57
N SER A 11 -20.07 -10.48 28.89
CA SER A 11 -18.97 -10.28 29.83
C SER A 11 -17.87 -11.32 29.61
N PHE A 12 -18.23 -12.59 29.43
CA PHE A 12 -17.26 -13.66 29.11
C PHE A 12 -16.51 -13.39 27.81
N PHE A 13 -17.22 -12.96 26.76
CA PHE A 13 -16.62 -12.61 25.48
C PHE A 13 -15.61 -11.46 25.60
N ILE A 14 -16.01 -10.35 26.22
CA ILE A 14 -15.14 -9.16 26.39
C ILE A 14 -13.91 -9.50 27.23
N VAL A 15 -14.10 -10.25 28.32
CA VAL A 15 -12.99 -10.71 29.19
C VAL A 15 -12.03 -11.59 28.39
N THR A 16 -12.56 -12.53 27.60
CA THR A 16 -11.72 -13.45 26.80
C THR A 16 -10.88 -12.69 25.77
N VAL A 17 -11.50 -11.79 25.01
CA VAL A 17 -10.78 -10.93 24.04
C VAL A 17 -9.72 -10.08 24.75
N SER A 18 -10.06 -9.49 25.89
CA SER A 18 -9.13 -8.68 26.69
C SER A 18 -7.92 -9.50 27.16
N CYS A 19 -8.16 -10.74 27.63
CA CYS A 19 -7.10 -11.68 28.00
C CYS A 19 -6.20 -12.03 26.81
N TYR A 20 -6.77 -12.24 25.61
CA TYR A 20 -5.98 -12.49 24.41
C TYR A 20 -5.14 -11.30 23.98
N ILE A 21 -5.69 -10.08 24.04
CA ILE A 21 -4.92 -8.85 23.77
C ILE A 21 -3.72 -8.76 24.72
N LEU A 22 -3.93 -8.97 26.02
CA LEU A 22 -2.86 -8.95 27.01
C LEU A 22 -1.83 -10.06 26.77
N ALA A 23 -2.27 -11.28 26.47
CA ALA A 23 -1.38 -12.40 26.17
C ALA A 23 -0.50 -12.10 24.95
N VAL A 24 -1.07 -11.59 23.86
CA VAL A 24 -0.33 -11.19 22.66
C VAL A 24 0.67 -10.08 22.97
N ALA A 25 0.27 -9.06 23.74
CA ALA A 25 1.15 -7.97 24.14
C ALA A 25 2.34 -8.44 24.97
N LEU A 26 2.11 -9.30 25.97
CA LEU A 26 3.16 -9.87 26.82
C LEU A 26 4.11 -10.78 26.04
N MET A 27 3.57 -11.54 25.09
CA MET A 27 4.33 -12.51 24.31
C MET A 27 4.94 -11.94 23.04
N TRP A 28 4.80 -10.63 22.77
CA TRP A 28 5.18 -9.99 21.50
C TRP A 28 6.61 -10.27 21.03
N ARG A 29 7.56 -10.33 21.98
CA ARG A 29 8.99 -10.58 21.71
C ARG A 29 9.36 -12.08 21.69
N SER A 30 8.41 -12.97 21.97
CA SER A 30 8.67 -14.40 22.04
C SER A 30 8.73 -15.04 20.65
N ALA A 31 9.58 -16.06 20.49
CA ALA A 31 9.64 -16.86 19.27
C ALA A 31 8.35 -17.67 19.03
N LEU A 32 7.55 -17.92 20.06
CA LEU A 32 6.29 -18.66 19.97
C LEU A 32 5.25 -17.91 19.12
N LEU A 33 5.26 -16.58 19.15
CA LEU A 33 4.33 -15.80 18.32
C LEU A 33 4.70 -15.78 16.85
N LYS A 34 5.94 -16.13 16.48
CA LYS A 34 6.43 -16.05 15.09
C LYS A 34 5.50 -16.66 14.03
N PRO A 35 5.01 -17.92 14.16
CA PRO A 35 4.06 -18.48 13.20
C PRO A 35 2.75 -17.67 13.10
N PHE A 36 2.27 -17.12 14.22
CA PHE A 36 1.07 -16.29 14.23
C PHE A 36 1.30 -14.92 13.59
N LYS A 37 2.51 -14.36 13.67
CA LYS A 37 2.86 -13.15 12.91
C LYS A 37 2.78 -13.41 11.41
N LEU A 38 3.35 -14.53 10.95
CA LEU A 38 3.30 -14.91 9.54
C LEU A 38 1.86 -15.19 9.06
N TRP A 39 0.99 -15.71 9.93
CA TRP A 39 -0.45 -15.78 9.66
C TRP A 39 -1.05 -14.40 9.34
N THR A 40 -0.75 -13.38 10.16
CA THR A 40 -1.28 -12.02 9.92
C THR A 40 -0.73 -11.40 8.64
N VAL A 41 0.56 -11.58 8.37
CA VAL A 41 1.19 -11.14 7.11
C VAL A 41 0.54 -11.85 5.91
N CYS A 42 0.16 -13.13 6.04
CA CYS A 42 -0.56 -13.83 4.98
C CYS A 42 -1.90 -13.17 4.65
N LEU A 43 -2.68 -12.77 5.66
CA LEU A 43 -3.95 -12.08 5.44
C LEU A 43 -3.76 -10.64 4.94
N HIS A 44 -2.68 -9.98 5.35
CA HIS A 44 -2.27 -8.67 4.85
C HIS A 44 -2.01 -8.72 3.34
N GLU A 45 -1.13 -9.62 2.90
CA GLU A 45 -0.80 -9.81 1.49
C GLU A 45 -2.00 -10.30 0.67
N PHE A 46 -2.81 -11.21 1.24
CA PHE A 46 -4.04 -11.63 0.59
C PHE A 46 -5.01 -10.45 0.36
N SER A 47 -5.02 -9.46 1.27
CA SER A 47 -5.86 -8.27 1.12
C SER A 47 -5.35 -7.34 0.01
N HIS A 48 -4.03 -7.21 -0.17
CA HIS A 48 -3.46 -6.59 -1.37
C HIS A 48 -3.89 -7.32 -2.65
N ALA A 49 -3.84 -8.66 -2.64
CA ALA A 49 -4.24 -9.47 -3.78
C ALA A 49 -5.73 -9.29 -4.13
N ILE A 50 -6.62 -9.27 -3.13
CA ILE A 50 -8.04 -8.97 -3.33
C ILE A 50 -8.23 -7.58 -3.94
N ALA A 51 -7.58 -6.56 -3.39
CA ALA A 51 -7.71 -5.19 -3.90
C ALA A 51 -7.19 -5.06 -5.34
N ALA A 52 -6.07 -5.73 -5.65
CA ALA A 52 -5.52 -5.75 -7.00
C ALA A 52 -6.47 -6.46 -7.97
N TRP A 53 -7.07 -7.58 -7.57
CA TRP A 53 -8.06 -8.29 -8.36
C TRP A 53 -9.36 -7.50 -8.55
N ALA A 54 -9.89 -6.89 -7.49
CA ALA A 54 -11.11 -6.07 -7.51
C ALA A 54 -10.96 -4.81 -8.37
N THR A 55 -9.73 -4.28 -8.49
CA THR A 55 -9.39 -3.18 -9.40
C THR A 55 -9.07 -3.66 -10.82
N CYS A 56 -9.45 -4.90 -11.16
CA CYS A 56 -9.27 -5.54 -12.47
C CYS A 56 -7.80 -5.71 -12.89
N ASN A 57 -6.89 -5.94 -11.94
CA ASN A 57 -5.51 -6.31 -12.24
C ASN A 57 -5.29 -7.82 -12.02
N LYS A 58 -4.21 -8.34 -12.57
CA LYS A 58 -3.85 -9.76 -12.49
C LYS A 58 -2.83 -9.98 -11.39
N VAL A 59 -3.21 -10.72 -10.35
CA VAL A 59 -2.29 -11.21 -9.32
C VAL A 59 -1.45 -12.35 -9.89
N THR A 60 -0.14 -12.29 -9.72
CA THR A 60 0.83 -13.24 -10.28
C THR A 60 1.52 -14.10 -9.21
N GLY A 61 1.51 -13.67 -7.96
CA GLY A 61 2.09 -14.41 -6.84
C GLY A 61 1.88 -13.68 -5.50
N ILE A 62 2.00 -14.43 -4.42
CA ILE A 62 2.03 -13.93 -3.04
C ILE A 62 3.24 -14.58 -2.38
N GLU A 63 4.07 -13.78 -1.74
CA GLU A 63 5.28 -14.20 -1.04
C GLU A 63 5.25 -13.74 0.40
N ILE A 64 5.80 -14.56 1.30
CA ILE A 64 6.01 -14.19 2.70
C ILE A 64 7.43 -14.58 3.04
N ASN A 65 8.13 -13.72 3.79
CA ASN A 65 9.45 -13.99 4.29
C ASN A 65 9.40 -14.46 5.74
N ALA A 66 10.31 -15.36 6.13
CA ALA A 66 10.49 -15.79 7.52
C ALA A 66 10.86 -14.64 8.49
N MET A 67 11.23 -13.48 7.96
CA MET A 67 11.50 -12.23 8.69
C MET A 67 10.28 -11.31 8.80
N GLU A 68 9.06 -11.88 8.78
CA GLU A 68 7.80 -11.16 9.02
C GLU A 68 7.47 -10.12 7.93
N GLY A 69 8.06 -10.26 6.73
CA GLY A 69 7.74 -9.44 5.56
C GLY A 69 6.85 -10.18 4.57
N GLY A 70 6.15 -9.44 3.71
CA GLY A 70 5.31 -9.99 2.66
C GLY A 70 5.49 -9.23 1.35
N LEU A 71 5.12 -9.87 0.24
CA LEU A 71 5.10 -9.23 -1.07
C LEU A 71 4.03 -9.83 -1.98
N THR A 72 3.12 -8.98 -2.44
CA THR A 72 2.10 -9.37 -3.41
C THR A 72 2.47 -8.90 -4.81
N HIS A 73 2.71 -9.85 -5.70
CA HIS A 73 3.00 -9.57 -7.09
C HIS A 73 1.73 -9.44 -7.92
N TRP A 74 1.59 -8.34 -8.64
CA TRP A 74 0.46 -8.11 -9.54
C TRP A 74 0.88 -7.28 -10.76
N SER A 75 0.12 -7.45 -11.84
CA SER A 75 0.39 -6.84 -13.14
C SER A 75 -0.91 -6.33 -13.78
N GLY A 76 -0.80 -5.25 -14.55
CA GLY A 76 -1.93 -4.60 -15.19
C GLY A 76 -1.50 -3.58 -16.22
N ARG A 77 -2.47 -2.87 -16.79
CA ARG A 77 -2.18 -1.74 -17.70
C ARG A 77 -1.69 -0.55 -16.88
N GLN A 78 -0.64 0.14 -17.34
CA GLN A 78 0.08 1.13 -16.53
C GLN A 78 -0.81 2.28 -16.01
N ASP A 79 -1.78 2.73 -16.80
CA ASP A 79 -2.77 3.73 -16.41
C ASP A 79 -3.69 3.21 -15.29
N ARG A 80 -4.20 1.99 -15.41
CA ARG A 80 -5.01 1.33 -14.38
C ARG A 80 -4.22 1.08 -13.10
N MET A 81 -2.98 0.60 -13.21
CA MET A 81 -2.15 0.29 -12.05
C MET A 81 -1.93 1.54 -11.19
N ARG A 82 -1.68 2.70 -11.79
CA ARG A 82 -1.53 3.97 -11.05
C ARG A 82 -2.77 4.30 -10.23
N CYS A 83 -3.96 4.16 -10.81
CA CYS A 83 -5.21 4.38 -10.07
C CYS A 83 -5.44 3.32 -9.00
N SER A 84 -5.11 2.06 -9.31
CA SER A 84 -5.33 0.91 -8.44
C SER A 84 -4.45 0.95 -7.20
N GLN A 85 -3.23 1.49 -7.30
CA GLN A 85 -2.31 1.64 -6.18
C GLN A 85 -2.90 2.43 -5.00
N HIS A 86 -3.82 3.37 -5.25
CA HIS A 86 -4.52 4.10 -4.19
C HIS A 86 -5.43 3.21 -3.33
N ALA A 87 -5.95 2.12 -3.91
CA ALA A 87 -6.74 1.14 -3.19
C ALA A 87 -5.88 -0.03 -2.69
N VAL A 88 -4.93 -0.49 -3.50
CA VAL A 88 -4.09 -1.67 -3.18
C VAL A 88 -3.19 -1.42 -1.98
N LEU A 89 -2.46 -0.30 -1.92
CA LEU A 89 -1.51 -0.06 -0.83
C LEU A 89 -2.14 0.03 0.57
N PRO A 90 -3.27 0.74 0.79
CA PRO A 90 -3.91 0.72 2.10
C PRO A 90 -4.66 -0.59 2.38
N ALA A 91 -4.91 -1.44 1.37
CA ALA A 91 -5.72 -2.64 1.53
C ALA A 91 -5.08 -3.69 2.45
N GLY A 92 -3.74 -3.74 2.57
CA GLY A 92 -3.06 -4.62 3.51
C GLY A 92 -3.48 -4.31 4.94
N TYR A 93 -3.19 -3.09 5.41
CA TYR A 93 -3.53 -2.65 6.77
C TYR A 93 -5.04 -2.71 7.07
N LEU A 94 -5.86 -2.19 6.14
CA LEU A 94 -7.32 -2.21 6.29
C LEU A 94 -7.87 -3.64 6.28
N GLY A 95 -7.36 -4.48 5.39
CA GLY A 95 -7.75 -5.87 5.27
C GLY A 95 -7.40 -6.67 6.52
N SER A 96 -6.19 -6.52 7.07
CA SER A 96 -5.79 -7.19 8.31
C SER A 96 -6.73 -6.87 9.48
N THR A 97 -7.08 -5.60 9.68
CA THR A 97 -8.06 -5.22 10.72
C THR A 97 -9.47 -5.72 10.41
N LEU A 98 -9.90 -5.69 9.15
CA LEU A 98 -11.21 -6.16 8.71
C LEU A 98 -11.38 -7.67 8.89
N TRP A 99 -10.42 -8.47 8.42
CA TRP A 99 -10.41 -9.92 8.62
C TRP A 99 -10.47 -10.26 10.11
N GLY A 100 -9.67 -9.58 10.93
CA GLY A 100 -9.69 -9.78 12.37
C GLY A 100 -11.07 -9.48 12.99
N ALA A 101 -11.68 -8.34 12.65
CA ALA A 101 -13.00 -7.97 13.13
C ALA A 101 -14.08 -8.95 12.67
N LEU A 102 -14.08 -9.36 11.40
CA LEU A 102 -15.05 -10.32 10.87
C LEU A 102 -14.93 -11.68 11.56
N THR A 103 -13.71 -12.16 11.83
CA THR A 103 -13.49 -13.43 12.52
C THR A 103 -13.92 -13.38 14.00
N ILE A 104 -13.73 -12.24 14.66
CA ILE A 104 -14.26 -12.02 16.01
C ILE A 104 -15.80 -12.05 15.99
N LEU A 105 -16.42 -11.32 15.06
CA LEU A 105 -17.88 -11.23 14.94
C LEU A 105 -18.54 -12.55 14.54
N SER A 106 -17.84 -13.40 13.77
CA SER A 106 -18.36 -14.72 13.39
C SER A 106 -18.55 -15.65 14.59
N CYS A 107 -17.88 -15.40 15.71
CA CYS A 107 -18.04 -16.18 16.94
C CYS A 107 -19.39 -15.92 17.66
N SER A 108 -20.25 -15.05 17.12
CA SER A 108 -21.58 -14.77 17.69
C SER A 108 -22.60 -15.90 17.53
N SER A 109 -22.37 -16.83 16.60
CA SER A 109 -23.21 -18.02 16.41
C SER A 109 -22.41 -19.13 15.74
N VAL A 110 -22.80 -20.39 16.02
CA VAL A 110 -22.08 -21.59 15.58
C VAL A 110 -21.99 -21.61 14.05
N ALA A 111 -23.11 -21.36 13.38
CA ALA A 111 -23.18 -21.35 11.92
C ALA A 111 -22.24 -20.30 11.28
N TRP A 112 -22.10 -19.12 11.90
CA TRP A 112 -21.19 -18.09 11.39
C TRP A 112 -19.73 -18.44 11.64
N ALA A 113 -19.41 -19.06 12.77
CA ALA A 113 -18.06 -19.53 13.07
C ALA A 113 -17.62 -20.65 12.12
N GLU A 114 -18.50 -21.63 11.86
CA GLU A 114 -18.25 -22.69 10.88
C GLU A 114 -18.05 -22.11 9.48
N ALA A 115 -18.90 -21.17 9.06
CA ALA A 115 -18.76 -20.49 7.78
C ALA A 115 -17.44 -19.72 7.69
N MET A 116 -17.05 -19.00 8.74
CA MET A 116 -15.77 -18.29 8.79
C MET A 116 -14.58 -19.26 8.74
N GLY A 117 -14.66 -20.40 9.42
CA GLY A 117 -13.67 -21.46 9.33
C GLY A 117 -13.46 -21.92 7.89
N CYS A 118 -14.55 -22.21 7.17
CA CYS A 118 -14.53 -22.56 5.75
C CYS A 118 -13.98 -21.44 4.84
N ILE A 119 -14.33 -20.19 5.12
CA ILE A 119 -13.81 -19.03 4.36
C ILE A 119 -12.30 -18.90 4.55
N LEU A 120 -11.82 -18.91 5.79
CA LEU A 120 -10.39 -18.82 6.09
C LEU A 120 -9.62 -20.02 5.51
N LEU A 121 -10.18 -21.23 5.54
CA LEU A 121 -9.59 -22.39 4.85
C LEU A 121 -9.48 -22.19 3.35
N SER A 122 -10.50 -21.60 2.73
CA SER A 122 -10.49 -21.28 1.30
C SER A 122 -9.40 -20.24 0.99
N VAL A 123 -9.25 -19.21 1.83
CA VAL A 123 -8.19 -18.20 1.71
C VAL A 123 -6.82 -18.87 1.79
N LEU A 124 -6.57 -19.71 2.80
CA LEU A 124 -5.31 -20.44 2.94
C LEU A 124 -5.06 -21.38 1.77
N GLY A 125 -6.10 -22.03 1.25
CA GLY A 125 -6.03 -22.86 0.04
C GLY A 125 -5.59 -22.04 -1.18
N ILE A 126 -6.18 -20.87 -1.39
CA ILE A 126 -5.79 -19.97 -2.48
C ILE A 126 -4.35 -19.49 -2.31
N CYS A 127 -3.97 -19.06 -1.10
CA CYS A 127 -2.59 -18.65 -0.79
C CYS A 127 -1.60 -19.80 -1.00
N ALA A 128 -1.95 -21.03 -0.61
CA ALA A 128 -1.14 -22.24 -0.84
C ALA A 128 -0.99 -22.55 -2.33
N LEU A 129 -2.05 -22.37 -3.13
CA LEU A 129 -1.98 -22.54 -4.59
C LEU A 129 -1.05 -21.49 -5.22
N TYR A 130 -1.12 -20.23 -4.79
CA TYR A 130 -0.17 -19.20 -5.23
C TYR A 130 1.26 -19.48 -4.76
N ALA A 131 1.46 -20.06 -3.58
CA ALA A 131 2.77 -20.48 -3.11
C ALA A 131 3.34 -21.65 -3.93
N ALA A 132 2.49 -22.63 -4.29
CA ALA A 132 2.89 -23.84 -4.99
C ALA A 132 3.13 -23.60 -6.50
N PHE A 133 2.22 -22.87 -7.15
CA PHE A 133 2.21 -22.66 -8.60
C PHE A 133 2.62 -21.25 -9.03
N GLY A 134 2.85 -20.34 -8.08
CA GLY A 134 3.30 -18.98 -8.37
C GLY A 134 4.65 -18.96 -9.05
N LYS A 135 4.90 -17.90 -9.84
CA LYS A 135 6.17 -17.65 -10.52
C LYS A 135 7.28 -17.11 -9.60
N THR A 136 7.07 -17.22 -8.30
CA THR A 136 7.93 -16.78 -7.22
C THR A 136 9.11 -17.73 -7.06
N GLU A 137 10.34 -17.20 -7.12
CA GLU A 137 11.58 -17.98 -7.01
C GLU A 137 12.17 -18.01 -5.61
N GLN A 138 11.96 -16.99 -4.75
CA GLN A 138 12.87 -16.79 -3.61
C GLN A 138 12.42 -17.39 -2.27
N GLU A 139 11.14 -17.40 -1.85
CA GLU A 139 10.78 -17.94 -0.51
C GLU A 139 9.36 -18.54 -0.42
N ARG A 140 9.16 -19.76 -0.94
CA ARG A 140 7.85 -20.47 -0.87
C ARG A 140 7.58 -21.18 0.47
N THR A 141 8.65 -21.51 1.19
CA THR A 141 8.60 -22.37 2.39
C THR A 141 7.81 -21.78 3.56
N PRO A 142 7.97 -20.51 3.97
CA PRO A 142 7.22 -19.98 5.12
C PRO A 142 5.73 -19.84 4.81
N LEU A 143 5.35 -19.37 3.62
CA LEU A 143 3.95 -19.26 3.21
C LEU A 143 3.27 -20.64 3.18
N LEU A 144 3.93 -21.64 2.60
CA LEU A 144 3.40 -23.01 2.58
C LEU A 144 3.29 -23.58 4.00
N ALA A 145 4.28 -23.34 4.86
CA ALA A 145 4.26 -23.80 6.26
C ALA A 145 3.10 -23.17 7.05
N VAL A 146 2.82 -21.88 6.85
CA VAL A 146 1.67 -21.19 7.45
C VAL A 146 0.37 -21.77 6.91
N CYS A 147 0.20 -21.87 5.60
CA CYS A 147 -1.02 -22.38 4.99
C CYS A 147 -1.31 -23.83 5.39
N THR A 148 -0.28 -24.68 5.45
CA THR A 148 -0.44 -26.08 5.87
C THR A 148 -0.67 -26.20 7.37
N GLY A 149 0.13 -25.51 8.21
CA GLY A 149 0.00 -25.57 9.67
C GLY A 149 -1.35 -25.05 10.16
N PHE A 150 -1.70 -23.81 9.79
CA PHE A 150 -2.99 -23.22 10.17
C PHE A 150 -4.15 -23.86 9.41
N GLY A 151 -3.96 -24.27 8.15
CA GLY A 151 -4.99 -24.96 7.37
C GLY A 151 -5.36 -26.31 7.96
N LEU A 152 -4.40 -27.09 8.46
CA LEU A 152 -4.68 -28.34 9.15
C LEU A 152 -5.34 -28.11 10.51
N ALA A 153 -4.84 -27.17 11.30
CA ALA A 153 -5.39 -26.87 12.62
C ALA A 153 -6.84 -26.34 12.54
N LEU A 154 -7.06 -25.33 11.69
CA LEU A 154 -8.39 -24.76 11.46
C LEU A 154 -9.30 -25.74 10.72
N GLY A 155 -8.75 -26.54 9.81
CA GLY A 155 -9.48 -27.54 9.04
C GLY A 155 -10.03 -28.63 9.94
N LEU A 156 -9.19 -29.15 10.83
CA LEU A 156 -9.59 -30.13 11.83
C LEU A 156 -10.64 -29.55 12.79
N ALA A 157 -10.39 -28.35 13.33
CA ALA A 157 -11.34 -27.71 14.26
C ALA A 157 -12.71 -27.46 13.60
N THR A 158 -12.72 -26.95 12.36
CA THR A 158 -13.95 -26.68 11.62
C THR A 158 -14.68 -27.96 11.25
N PHE A 159 -13.95 -28.99 10.79
CA PHE A 159 -14.53 -30.29 10.44
C PHE A 159 -15.16 -30.98 11.65
N LEU A 160 -14.50 -30.94 12.81
CA LEU A 160 -15.02 -31.53 14.05
C LEU A 160 -16.21 -30.76 14.60
N ALA A 161 -16.23 -29.42 14.50
CA ALA A 161 -17.39 -28.63 14.89
C ALA A 161 -18.63 -29.00 14.06
N ILE A 162 -18.49 -29.02 12.72
CA ILE A 162 -19.59 -29.38 11.81
C ILE A 162 -20.05 -30.83 12.00
N GLY A 163 -19.10 -31.77 12.12
CA GLY A 163 -19.38 -33.21 12.15
C GLY A 163 -19.78 -33.77 13.52
N SER A 164 -19.58 -33.01 14.60
CA SER A 164 -19.86 -33.45 15.97
C SER A 164 -20.48 -32.34 16.81
N SER A 165 -21.44 -31.63 16.21
CA SER A 165 -22.22 -30.57 16.87
C SER A 165 -22.78 -31.08 18.22
N GLY A 166 -22.39 -30.42 19.31
CA GLY A 166 -22.77 -30.79 20.68
C GLY A 166 -21.71 -31.51 21.53
N ASN A 167 -20.55 -31.89 20.97
CA ASN A 167 -19.45 -32.52 21.74
C ASN A 167 -18.41 -31.51 22.30
N GLY A 168 -18.72 -30.21 22.28
CA GLY A 168 -17.83 -29.16 22.77
C GLY A 168 -16.74 -28.72 21.77
N TRP A 169 -16.66 -29.32 20.58
CA TRP A 169 -15.76 -28.88 19.51
C TRP A 169 -16.05 -27.46 19.02
N ASP A 170 -17.31 -27.02 19.15
CA ASP A 170 -17.73 -25.64 18.86
C ASP A 170 -16.96 -24.63 19.72
N LEU A 171 -16.70 -24.96 20.99
CA LEU A 171 -15.93 -24.10 21.90
C LEU A 171 -14.46 -24.00 21.47
N VAL A 172 -13.88 -25.09 20.94
CA VAL A 172 -12.51 -25.11 20.43
C VAL A 172 -12.40 -24.23 19.18
N LEU A 173 -13.37 -24.35 18.26
CA LEU A 173 -13.44 -23.49 17.07
C LEU A 173 -13.58 -22.02 17.47
N TYR A 174 -14.46 -21.71 18.43
CA TYR A 174 -14.64 -20.34 18.93
C TYR A 174 -13.36 -19.79 19.56
N ALA A 175 -12.71 -20.54 20.44
CA ALA A 175 -11.46 -20.12 21.07
C ALA A 175 -10.37 -19.85 20.02
N LEU A 176 -10.26 -20.72 19.02
CA LEU A 176 -9.29 -20.57 17.93
C LEU A 176 -9.58 -19.35 17.07
N LEU A 177 -10.81 -19.18 16.58
CA LEU A 177 -11.21 -18.05 15.75
C LEU A 177 -11.11 -16.73 16.52
N LEU A 178 -11.57 -16.69 17.77
CA LEU A 178 -11.50 -15.49 18.60
C LEU A 178 -10.04 -15.09 18.87
N PHE A 179 -9.16 -16.06 19.10
CA PHE A 179 -7.73 -15.81 19.25
C PHE A 179 -7.11 -15.29 17.95
N LEU A 180 -7.30 -15.98 16.81
CA LEU A 180 -6.76 -15.57 15.51
C LEU A 180 -7.28 -14.21 15.06
N GLY A 181 -8.56 -13.94 15.28
CA GLY A 181 -9.20 -12.66 14.96
C GLY A 181 -8.64 -11.52 15.83
N THR A 182 -8.54 -11.73 17.15
CA THR A 182 -7.93 -10.76 18.08
C THR A 182 -6.49 -10.47 17.70
N LEU A 183 -5.73 -11.52 17.40
CA LEU A 183 -4.35 -11.42 16.97
C LEU A 183 -4.25 -10.57 15.70
N ASN A 184 -5.08 -10.82 14.68
CA ASN A 184 -5.03 -10.06 13.43
C ASN A 184 -5.36 -8.56 13.60
N VAL A 185 -6.31 -8.20 14.47
CA VAL A 185 -6.61 -6.80 14.78
C VAL A 185 -5.43 -6.12 15.48
N VAL A 186 -4.87 -6.75 16.52
CA VAL A 186 -3.73 -6.20 17.27
C VAL A 186 -2.52 -6.03 16.36
N PHE A 187 -2.23 -7.01 15.51
CA PHE A 187 -1.14 -6.94 14.53
C PHE A 187 -1.35 -5.83 13.52
N GLY A 188 -2.55 -5.67 12.95
CA GLY A 188 -2.84 -4.57 12.03
C GLY A 188 -2.59 -3.19 12.65
N ILE A 189 -2.92 -3.01 13.93
CA ILE A 189 -2.64 -1.76 14.65
C ILE A 189 -1.14 -1.55 14.83
N ILE A 190 -0.41 -2.59 15.24
CA ILE A 190 1.04 -2.50 15.45
C ILE A 190 1.78 -2.28 14.14
N ASP A 191 1.34 -2.91 13.05
CA ASP A 191 1.94 -2.76 11.72
C ASP A 191 1.80 -1.33 11.19
N ILE A 192 0.61 -0.73 11.33
CA ILE A 192 0.40 0.69 11.05
C ILE A 192 1.32 1.55 11.92
N PHE A 193 1.40 1.30 13.23
CA PHE A 193 2.23 2.07 14.14
C PHE A 193 3.72 1.97 13.78
N ASP A 194 4.21 0.76 13.52
CA ASP A 194 5.60 0.51 13.21
C ASP A 194 5.98 1.21 11.89
N ASP A 195 5.15 1.09 10.84
CA ASP A 195 5.43 1.63 9.51
C ASP A 195 5.22 3.14 9.36
N THR A 196 4.39 3.75 10.21
CA THR A 196 4.10 5.19 10.14
C THR A 196 4.85 6.02 11.16
N LEU A 197 5.06 5.51 12.38
CA LEU A 197 5.57 6.31 13.51
C LEU A 197 6.96 5.87 13.99
N LYS A 198 7.23 4.56 14.01
CA LYS A 198 8.45 4.04 14.63
C LYS A 198 9.65 3.99 13.68
N ARG A 199 9.42 3.61 12.42
CA ARG A 199 10.46 3.46 11.40
C ARG A 199 10.02 4.05 10.07
N THR A 200 11.00 4.41 9.24
CA THR A 200 10.77 4.76 7.84
C THR A 200 11.46 3.71 6.98
N ASP A 201 10.69 2.78 6.41
CA ASP A 201 11.20 1.80 5.45
C ASP A 201 10.66 2.11 4.05
N ALA A 202 11.57 2.32 3.10
CA ALA A 202 11.21 2.66 1.73
C ALA A 202 10.41 1.57 1.00
N ARG A 203 10.40 0.35 1.54
CA ARG A 203 9.63 -0.79 1.01
C ARG A 203 8.24 -0.92 1.61
N SER A 204 7.95 -0.27 2.73
CA SER A 204 6.65 -0.36 3.41
C SER A 204 5.52 0.23 2.57
N ASP A 205 4.31 -0.33 2.73
CA ASP A 205 3.11 0.15 2.04
C ASP A 205 2.78 1.59 2.42
N ALA A 206 2.92 1.94 3.70
CA ALA A 206 2.73 3.31 4.19
C ALA A 206 3.65 4.31 3.48
N TYR A 207 4.94 3.98 3.32
CA TYR A 207 5.89 4.84 2.63
C TYR A 207 5.56 4.97 1.15
N ARG A 208 5.24 3.86 0.46
CA ARG A 208 4.83 3.88 -0.95
C ARG A 208 3.56 4.67 -1.17
N PHE A 209 2.60 4.56 -0.26
CA PHE A 209 1.36 5.32 -0.31
C PHE A 209 1.62 6.82 -0.13
N ALA A 210 2.49 7.20 0.80
CA ALA A 210 2.90 8.59 0.99
C ALA A 210 3.57 9.18 -0.27
N GLN A 211 4.40 8.39 -0.97
CA GLN A 211 5.04 8.82 -2.23
C GLN A 211 4.01 9.11 -3.34
N LEU A 212 2.97 8.26 -3.47
CA LEU A 212 1.90 8.49 -4.44
C LEU A 212 1.16 9.80 -4.17
N HIS A 213 0.87 10.11 -2.92
CA HIS A 213 0.19 11.35 -2.55
C HIS A 213 1.05 12.60 -2.74
N GLN A 214 2.38 12.52 -2.61
CA GLN A 214 3.26 13.64 -2.96
C GLN A 214 3.28 13.89 -4.47
N ILE A 215 3.26 12.84 -5.29
CA ILE A 215 3.13 12.95 -6.74
C ILE A 215 1.76 13.53 -7.09
N PHE A 216 0.69 13.07 -6.44
CA PHE A 216 -0.65 13.63 -6.62
C PHE A 216 -0.69 15.10 -6.22
N ARG A 217 -0.08 15.52 -5.10
CA ARG A 217 0.02 16.94 -4.74
C ARG A 217 0.73 17.73 -5.83
N ARG A 218 1.82 17.22 -6.40
CA ARG A 218 2.54 17.89 -7.50
C ARG A 218 1.72 17.91 -8.79
N VAL A 219 1.07 16.81 -9.16
CA VAL A 219 0.28 16.67 -10.41
C VAL A 219 -1.04 17.42 -10.30
N PHE A 220 -1.78 17.27 -9.22
CA PHE A 220 -3.04 17.97 -8.94
C PHE A 220 -2.81 19.47 -8.75
N CYS A 221 -1.76 19.90 -8.04
CA CYS A 221 -1.38 21.31 -8.04
C CYS A 221 -0.98 21.78 -9.45
N ARG A 222 -0.25 20.99 -10.27
CA ARG A 222 0.05 21.38 -11.67
C ARG A 222 -1.20 21.46 -12.55
N SER A 223 -2.16 20.57 -12.33
CA SER A 223 -3.42 20.50 -13.07
C SER A 223 -4.29 21.70 -12.71
N LEU A 224 -4.47 21.97 -11.42
CA LEU A 224 -5.19 23.15 -10.93
C LEU A 224 -4.47 24.47 -11.26
N TRP A 225 -3.14 24.49 -11.32
CA TRP A 225 -2.36 25.68 -11.71
C TRP A 225 -2.47 25.96 -13.20
N HIS A 226 -2.54 24.94 -14.06
CA HIS A 226 -2.81 25.12 -15.49
C HIS A 226 -4.24 25.62 -15.75
N TYR A 227 -5.24 25.19 -14.97
CA TYR A 227 -6.59 25.78 -15.05
C TYR A 227 -6.66 27.23 -14.54
N ARG A 228 -5.75 27.65 -13.65
CA ARG A 228 -5.70 29.04 -13.16
C ARG A 228 -4.92 29.97 -14.09
N LEU A 229 -3.92 29.49 -14.83
CA LEU A 229 -3.17 30.31 -15.79
C LEU A 229 -3.93 30.56 -17.11
N GLN A 230 -4.74 29.60 -17.58
CA GLN A 230 -5.52 29.78 -18.82
C GLN A 230 -6.67 30.81 -18.68
N CYS A 231 -7.14 31.08 -17.47
CA CYS A 231 -8.18 32.07 -17.19
C CYS A 231 -7.65 33.44 -16.72
N LEU A 232 -6.42 33.52 -16.20
CA LEU A 232 -5.83 34.78 -15.73
C LEU A 232 -5.08 35.58 -16.82
N GLU A 233 -4.77 34.99 -17.98
CA GLU A 233 -4.24 35.76 -19.12
C GLU A 233 -5.32 36.55 -19.89
N ASN A 234 -6.60 36.23 -19.70
CA ASN A 234 -7.73 36.86 -20.42
C ASN A 234 -8.58 37.80 -19.57
N ALA A 235 -8.22 38.02 -18.30
CA ALA A 235 -8.95 38.92 -17.40
C ALA A 235 -7.95 39.73 -16.57
N LEU A 236 -7.72 40.95 -17.05
CA LEU A 236 -7.09 42.11 -16.41
C LEU A 236 -5.62 42.40 -16.77
N PRO A 237 -5.31 43.68 -17.06
CA PRO A 237 -3.98 44.13 -17.42
C PRO A 237 -3.08 44.11 -16.18
N THR A 238 -1.82 43.72 -16.39
CA THR A 238 -0.64 44.07 -15.59
C THR A 238 -0.93 44.62 -14.18
N PHE A 239 -1.01 43.74 -13.18
CA PHE A 239 -0.77 44.12 -11.78
C PHE A 239 0.42 43.33 -11.26
N SER A 240 1.60 43.95 -11.41
CA SER A 240 2.84 43.48 -10.79
C SER A 240 2.74 43.73 -9.30
N PHE A 241 2.52 42.67 -8.51
CA PHE A 241 2.79 42.70 -7.08
C PHE A 241 4.27 42.33 -6.88
N CYS A 242 5.12 43.35 -6.88
CA CYS A 242 6.43 43.26 -6.25
C CYS A 242 6.22 43.31 -4.74
N GLU A 243 6.22 42.15 -4.09
CA GLU A 243 6.39 42.12 -2.64
C GLU A 243 7.90 42.11 -2.37
N GLY A 244 8.39 43.31 -2.06
CA GLY A 244 9.78 43.62 -1.88
C GLY A 244 10.39 42.91 -0.67
N GLN A 245 11.56 42.33 -0.90
CA GLN A 245 12.59 42.22 0.12
C GLN A 245 12.96 43.63 0.58
N SER A 246 12.97 43.82 1.89
CA SER A 246 13.26 45.08 2.54
C SER A 246 14.78 45.35 2.57
N HIS A 247 15.14 46.54 2.07
CA HIS A 247 16.39 47.30 2.26
C HIS A 247 17.69 46.74 1.61
N ALA A 248 18.49 47.49 0.84
CA ALA A 248 18.77 48.92 0.90
C ALA A 248 19.28 49.54 -0.43
N SER A 249 18.93 50.82 -0.61
CA SER A 249 19.62 51.94 -1.32
C SER A 249 19.96 51.82 -2.82
N VAL A 250 19.21 52.48 -3.73
CA VAL A 250 19.35 53.89 -4.20
C VAL A 250 20.57 54.03 -5.12
N SER A 251 20.52 54.49 -6.39
CA SER A 251 19.83 55.63 -7.01
C SER A 251 19.92 55.59 -8.55
N SER A 252 18.94 56.21 -9.22
CA SER A 252 18.99 56.95 -10.51
C SER A 252 19.56 56.26 -11.76
N ALA A 253 19.04 56.38 -12.97
CA ALA A 253 17.89 57.00 -13.61
C ALA A 253 18.09 56.73 -15.11
N SER A 254 17.02 56.87 -15.90
CA SER A 254 17.03 57.24 -17.32
C SER A 254 17.04 56.13 -18.39
N LEU A 255 16.03 56.29 -19.26
CA LEU A 255 16.02 56.12 -20.71
C LEU A 255 15.39 54.86 -21.33
N CYS A 256 14.26 55.16 -21.99
CA CYS A 256 13.54 54.39 -22.96
C CYS A 256 14.42 53.84 -24.10
N SER A 257 13.83 52.83 -24.74
CA SER A 257 13.83 52.59 -26.18
C SER A 257 14.90 51.64 -26.74
N PHE A 258 14.39 50.68 -27.51
CA PHE A 258 14.97 50.11 -28.72
C PHE A 258 16.47 49.78 -28.71
N GLY A 259 16.78 48.49 -28.78
CA GLY A 259 18.11 48.07 -29.21
C GLY A 259 18.37 46.62 -28.90
N THR A 260 18.21 45.77 -29.92
CA THR A 260 19.15 44.70 -30.16
C THR A 260 20.56 45.23 -29.93
N ASP A 261 21.34 44.63 -29.02
CA ASP A 261 22.68 44.17 -29.38
C ASP A 261 23.35 43.33 -28.29
N ILE A 262 24.00 42.30 -28.82
CA ILE A 262 24.93 41.39 -28.17
C ILE A 262 26.22 42.15 -27.88
N ALA A 263 26.77 42.01 -26.68
CA ALA A 263 28.20 42.23 -26.45
C ALA A 263 28.77 41.23 -25.45
N CYS A 264 29.74 40.46 -25.94
CA CYS A 264 30.60 39.55 -25.20
C CYS A 264 31.38 40.26 -24.09
N ARG A 265 31.63 39.56 -22.99
CA ARG A 265 32.91 39.65 -22.28
C ARG A 265 33.35 38.27 -21.83
N ALA A 266 34.45 37.83 -22.42
CA ALA A 266 35.11 36.55 -22.19
C ALA A 266 35.95 36.57 -20.90
N HIS A 267 36.07 35.41 -20.24
CA HIS A 267 37.29 35.00 -19.56
C HIS A 267 37.45 33.46 -19.63
N HIS A 268 38.42 33.05 -20.44
CA HIS A 268 39.33 31.88 -20.36
C HIS A 268 38.83 30.41 -20.42
N ALA A 269 39.26 29.76 -21.53
CA ALA A 269 39.83 28.40 -21.70
C ALA A 269 38.97 27.17 -21.31
N GLU A 270 38.86 26.07 -22.06
CA GLU A 270 39.68 25.49 -23.14
C GLU A 270 38.90 24.31 -23.78
N HIS A 271 39.16 24.04 -25.07
CA HIS A 271 38.90 22.80 -25.83
C HIS A 271 37.48 22.36 -26.25
N ASN A 272 37.19 22.68 -27.52
CA ASN A 272 36.67 21.83 -28.61
C ASN A 272 35.35 21.04 -28.43
N GLY A 273 34.28 21.53 -29.07
CA GLY A 273 33.15 20.69 -29.49
C GLY A 273 31.86 21.43 -29.81
N LEU A 274 31.81 22.11 -30.96
CA LEU A 274 30.64 22.61 -31.72
C LEU A 274 29.24 22.48 -31.07
N CYS A 275 28.72 23.58 -30.51
CA CYS A 275 27.29 23.80 -30.31
C CYS A 275 26.70 24.48 -31.56
N THR A 276 25.95 23.75 -32.37
CA THR A 276 25.07 24.34 -33.40
C THR A 276 23.76 24.76 -32.73
N VAL A 277 23.53 26.07 -32.63
CA VAL A 277 22.27 26.67 -32.19
C VAL A 277 21.28 26.66 -33.35
N CYS A 278 20.23 25.84 -33.28
CA CYS A 278 19.07 25.95 -34.18
C CYS A 278 18.06 26.95 -33.59
N ARG A 279 17.94 28.12 -34.24
CA ARG A 279 16.95 29.15 -33.97
C ARG A 279 15.59 28.70 -34.53
N ILE A 280 14.57 28.63 -33.68
CA ILE A 280 13.19 28.26 -34.03
C ILE A 280 12.57 29.39 -34.87
N GLY A 281 12.21 29.09 -36.12
CA GLY A 281 11.55 30.08 -36.99
C GLY A 281 11.61 29.79 -38.48
N GLN A 282 11.43 28.53 -38.91
CA GLN A 282 11.03 28.22 -40.29
C GLN A 282 10.06 27.03 -40.30
N SER A 283 8.90 27.25 -40.91
CA SER A 283 7.96 26.22 -41.33
C SER A 283 8.62 25.39 -42.44
N VAL A 284 9.00 24.16 -42.13
CA VAL A 284 9.35 23.16 -43.15
C VAL A 284 8.63 21.86 -42.81
N SER A 285 7.60 21.60 -43.60
CA SER A 285 7.01 20.29 -43.85
C SER A 285 8.10 19.25 -44.12
N GLY A 286 8.12 18.20 -43.31
CA GLY A 286 8.89 16.98 -43.57
C GLY A 286 10.30 16.99 -42.99
N LEU A 287 10.49 16.26 -41.88
CA LEU A 287 11.52 15.23 -41.69
C LEU A 287 11.54 14.74 -40.23
N CYS A 288 11.82 13.44 -40.10
CA CYS A 288 12.25 12.73 -38.89
C CYS A 288 11.19 12.15 -37.93
N GLY A 289 10.48 11.14 -38.44
CA GLY A 289 9.83 10.07 -37.65
C GLY A 289 10.80 9.13 -36.90
N SER A 290 11.90 9.66 -36.37
CA SER A 290 12.97 8.88 -35.73
C SER A 290 13.12 9.14 -34.23
N CYS A 291 12.47 10.18 -33.68
CA CYS A 291 12.53 10.49 -32.24
C CYS A 291 11.44 9.77 -31.40
N TRP A 292 10.50 9.09 -32.05
CA TRP A 292 9.41 8.35 -31.39
C TRP A 292 9.72 6.88 -31.10
N ARG A 293 10.90 6.38 -31.48
CA ARG A 293 11.32 4.98 -31.25
C ARG A 293 12.23 4.76 -30.04
N SER A 294 12.68 5.82 -29.35
CA SER A 294 13.58 5.69 -28.19
C SER A 294 12.88 5.74 -26.82
N LEU A 295 11.55 5.90 -26.79
CA LEU A 295 10.73 5.81 -25.56
C LEU A 295 9.98 4.47 -25.41
N ARG A 296 10.22 3.49 -26.30
CA ARG A 296 9.60 2.15 -26.26
C ARG A 296 10.52 1.03 -25.75
N SER A 297 11.70 1.34 -25.21
CA SER A 297 12.62 0.33 -24.68
C SER A 297 12.80 0.35 -23.16
N LEU A 298 12.15 1.25 -22.43
CA LEU A 298 12.06 1.13 -20.98
C LEU A 298 10.85 0.26 -20.63
N SER A 299 11.08 -1.05 -20.68
CA SER A 299 10.33 -2.02 -19.89
C SER A 299 10.29 -1.53 -18.44
N PRO A 300 9.13 -1.15 -17.87
CA PRO A 300 8.99 -1.08 -16.45
C PRO A 300 8.62 -2.49 -16.01
N SER A 301 9.62 -3.37 -15.85
CA SER A 301 9.51 -4.42 -14.83
C SER A 301 9.49 -3.70 -13.48
N SER A 302 8.30 -3.20 -13.14
CA SER A 302 8.01 -2.69 -11.81
C SER A 302 7.66 -3.93 -11.00
N TYR A 303 8.71 -4.54 -10.44
CA TYR A 303 8.56 -5.45 -9.32
C TYR A 303 7.97 -4.61 -8.17
N ILE A 304 6.67 -4.81 -7.94
CA ILE A 304 6.05 -4.67 -6.62
C ILE A 304 6.07 -6.08 -6.11
#